data_AF-A0A5N7AGL9-F1
#
_entry.id   AF-A0A5N7AGL9-F1
#
_cell.length_a   1.000
_cell.length_b   1.000
_cell.length_c   1.000
_cell.angle_alpha   90.00
_cell.angle_beta   90.00
_cell.angle_gamma   90.00
#
_symmetry.space_group_name_H-M   'P 1'
#
loop_
_entity.id
_entity.type
_entity.pdbx_description
1 polymer ?
#
loop_
_entity_poly.entity_id
_entity_poly.type
_entity_poly.pdbx_seq_one_letter_code
_entity_poly.pdbx_strand_id
1 'polypeptide(L)'
;MLLKLNKKGAASLPDKKKAIEPGRHPDLHEVLATVQFKVTNIGKLAGATVPQLYVGFPQDTTPDRTPVKMLRGFEKVHIKAGHRQIVKFEITRKDISFKNVVK
;
A
#
# COMPACT_ATOMS: atom_id res chain seq x y z
N MET A 1 -6.12 13.63 -0.27
CA MET A 1 -5.67 12.26 -0.61
C MET A 1 -6.77 11.60 -1.42
N LEU A 2 -6.43 10.83 -2.44
CA LEU A 2 -7.34 10.10 -3.31
C LEU A 2 -7.00 8.61 -3.21
N LEU A 3 -8.03 7.78 -3.00
CA LEU A 3 -7.93 6.32 -3.08
C LEU A 3 -8.78 5.88 -4.28
N LYS A 4 -8.16 5.17 -5.23
CA LYS A 4 -8.83 4.59 -6.37
C LYS A 4 -8.76 3.07 -6.26
N LEU A 5 -9.89 2.38 -6.32
CA LEU A 5 -9.93 0.94 -6.50
C LEU A 5 -9.63 0.62 -7.97
N ASN A 6 -8.57 -0.15 -8.19
CA ASN A 6 -8.21 -0.65 -9.52
C ASN A 6 -9.02 -1.91 -9.86
N LYS A 7 -9.43 -2.67 -8.84
CA LYS A 7 -10.30 -3.84 -8.96
C LYS A 7 -11.38 -3.82 -7.88
N LYS A 8 -12.64 -3.89 -8.30
CA LYS A 8 -13.80 -4.07 -7.38
C LYS A 8 -14.08 -5.56 -7.22
N GLY A 9 -14.45 -5.99 -6.01
CA GLY A 9 -14.85 -7.38 -5.75
C GLY A 9 -13.74 -8.40 -5.94
N ALA A 10 -12.50 -8.07 -5.57
CA ALA A 10 -11.42 -9.05 -5.59
C ALA A 10 -11.75 -10.23 -4.66
N ALA A 11 -11.61 -11.46 -5.17
CA ALA A 11 -11.80 -12.66 -4.36
C ALA A 11 -10.91 -12.62 -3.10
N SER A 12 -11.34 -13.20 -1.99
CA SER A 12 -10.56 -13.20 -0.74
C SER A 12 -9.30 -14.06 -0.82
N LEU A 13 -9.27 -15.05 -1.72
CA LEU A 13 -8.17 -15.99 -1.90
C LEU A 13 -7.59 -15.90 -3.33
N PRO A 14 -6.28 -16.17 -3.49
CA PRO A 14 -5.67 -16.38 -4.80
C PRO A 14 -6.30 -17.56 -5.57
N ASP A 15 -6.29 -17.49 -6.90
CA ASP A 15 -6.79 -18.56 -7.76
C ASP A 15 -5.86 -19.78 -7.76
N LYS A 16 -6.25 -20.84 -7.07
CA LYS A 16 -5.49 -22.10 -6.92
C LYS A 16 -5.08 -22.74 -8.26
N LYS A 17 -5.72 -22.39 -9.39
CA LYS A 17 -5.36 -22.93 -10.71
C LYS A 17 -4.11 -22.29 -11.29
N LYS A 18 -3.69 -21.12 -10.80
CA LYS A 18 -2.49 -20.44 -11.29
C LYS A 18 -1.25 -21.09 -10.68
N ALA A 19 -0.24 -21.30 -11.52
CA ALA A 19 1.04 -21.81 -11.08
C ALA A 19 1.72 -20.83 -10.10
N ILE A 20 2.45 -21.40 -9.14
CA ILE A 20 3.29 -20.62 -8.23
C ILE A 20 4.60 -20.34 -8.95
N GLU A 21 4.92 -19.06 -9.08
CA GLU A 21 6.17 -18.60 -9.68
C GLU A 21 7.23 -18.29 -8.60
N PRO A 22 8.52 -18.18 -8.97
CA PRO A 22 9.54 -17.67 -8.06
C PRO A 22 9.09 -16.34 -7.44
N GLY A 23 8.95 -16.29 -6.11
CA GLY A 23 8.45 -15.11 -5.40
C GLY A 23 7.02 -15.20 -4.86
N ARG A 24 6.30 -16.31 -5.10
CA ARG A 24 4.95 -16.71 -4.64
C ARG A 24 3.86 -16.64 -5.73
N HIS A 25 2.62 -16.91 -5.34
CA HIS A 25 1.44 -16.91 -6.19
C HIS A 25 1.25 -15.53 -6.88
N PRO A 26 1.05 -15.48 -8.20
CA PRO A 26 1.04 -14.23 -8.97
C PRO A 26 -0.05 -13.23 -8.50
N ASP A 27 -1.23 -13.73 -8.14
CA ASP A 27 -2.32 -12.87 -7.62
C ASP A 27 -1.96 -12.05 -6.38
N LEU A 28 -0.93 -12.44 -5.62
CA LEU A 28 -0.46 -11.65 -4.47
C LEU A 28 0.14 -10.30 -4.89
N HIS A 29 0.65 -10.22 -6.11
CA HIS A 29 1.26 -9.01 -6.68
C HIS A 29 0.25 -8.17 -7.47
N GLU A 30 -1.01 -8.60 -7.56
CA GLU A 30 -2.08 -7.84 -8.20
C GLU A 30 -2.32 -6.52 -7.47
N VAL A 31 -2.26 -5.40 -8.20
CA VAL A 31 -2.56 -4.06 -7.66
C VAL A 31 -4.07 -3.87 -7.54
N LEU A 32 -4.57 -3.87 -6.32
CA LEU A 32 -6.00 -3.74 -6.03
C LEU A 32 -6.45 -2.29 -5.91
N ALA A 33 -5.58 -1.41 -5.43
CA ALA A 33 -5.89 -0.01 -5.25
C ALA A 33 -4.66 0.88 -5.45
N THR A 34 -4.92 2.16 -5.71
CA THR A 34 -3.93 3.22 -5.84
C THR A 34 -4.25 4.32 -4.84
N VAL A 35 -3.27 4.71 -4.03
CA VAL A 35 -3.34 5.90 -3.17
C VAL A 35 -2.51 7.00 -3.80
N GLN A 36 -3.10 8.19 -3.95
CA GLN A 36 -2.44 9.37 -4.50
C GLN A 36 -2.65 10.58 -3.60
N PHE A 37 -1.60 11.33 -3.33
CA PHE A 37 -1.70 12.55 -2.53
C PHE A 37 -0.66 13.58 -2.96
N LYS A 38 -0.87 14.82 -2.52
CA LYS A 38 -0.02 15.95 -2.83
C LYS A 38 0.81 16.29 -1.62
N VAL A 39 2.11 16.48 -1.84
CA VAL A 39 3.06 16.93 -0.84
C VAL A 39 3.53 18.31 -1.26
N THR A 40 3.41 19.29 -0.37
CA THR A 40 3.80 20.68 -0.65
C THR A 40 4.93 21.08 0.28
N ASN A 41 6.00 21.65 -0.25
CA ASN A 41 7.04 22.27 0.57
C ASN A 41 6.62 23.70 0.90
N ILE A 42 6.19 23.91 2.14
CA ILE A 42 5.78 25.21 2.69
C ILE A 42 6.96 26.02 3.29
N GLY A 43 8.18 25.48 3.22
CA GLY A 43 9.39 26.11 3.69
C GLY A 43 10.01 27.08 2.68
N LYS A 44 11.03 27.82 3.14
CA LYS A 44 11.78 28.79 2.32
C LYS A 44 12.91 28.16 1.50
N LEU A 45 13.29 26.93 1.80
CA LEU A 45 14.41 26.22 1.17
C LEU A 45 13.92 24.95 0.47
N ALA A 46 14.64 24.55 -0.59
CA ALA A 46 14.46 23.24 -1.20
C ALA A 46 14.88 22.14 -0.21
N GLY A 47 14.16 21.01 -0.23
CA GLY A 47 14.40 19.93 0.72
C GLY A 47 13.85 18.59 0.24
N ALA A 48 14.30 17.51 0.86
CA ALA A 48 13.77 16.18 0.65
C ALA A 48 12.86 15.76 1.82
N THR A 49 11.81 15.03 1.51
CA THR A 49 10.93 14.40 2.52
C THR A 49 10.62 12.97 2.11
N VAL A 50 10.19 12.15 3.07
CA VAL A 50 9.83 10.75 2.85
C VAL A 50 8.38 10.54 3.28
N PRO A 51 7.41 10.73 2.38
CA PRO A 51 6.03 10.37 2.63
C PRO A 51 5.88 8.87 2.83
N GLN A 52 5.01 8.46 3.75
CA GLN A 52 4.84 7.06 4.14
C GLN A 52 3.35 6.68 4.11
N LEU A 53 3.04 5.52 3.56
CA LEU A 53 1.72 4.90 3.59
C LEU A 53 1.69 3.78 4.61
N TYR A 54 0.77 3.90 5.57
CA TYR A 54 0.47 2.85 6.53
C TYR A 54 -0.93 2.29 6.29
N VAL A 55 -1.07 0.98 6.44
CA VAL A 55 -2.36 0.27 6.39
C VAL A 55 -2.68 -0.27 7.78
N GLY A 56 -3.91 -0.08 8.22
CA GLY A 56 -4.46 -0.70 9.43
C GLY A 56 -5.51 -1.73 9.06
N PHE A 57 -5.55 -2.82 9.83
CA PHE A 57 -6.52 -3.89 9.66
C PHE A 57 -7.61 -3.81 10.75
N PRO A 58 -8.86 -4.19 10.44
CA PRO A 58 -9.90 -4.31 11.46
C PRO A 58 -9.49 -5.35 12.52
N GLN A 59 -9.50 -4.97 13.79
CA GLN A 59 -8.96 -5.78 14.88
C GLN A 59 -9.87 -6.96 15.27
N ASP A 60 -11.14 -6.90 14.88
CA ASP A 60 -12.18 -7.91 15.13
C ASP A 60 -12.12 -9.09 14.15
N THR A 61 -11.57 -8.88 12.96
CA THR A 61 -11.55 -9.87 11.87
C THR A 61 -10.13 -10.29 11.45
N THR A 62 -9.10 -9.79 12.16
CA THR A 62 -7.70 -10.16 11.91
C THR A 62 -7.08 -10.87 13.10
N PRO A 63 -5.99 -11.64 12.89
CA PRO A 63 -5.37 -12.42 13.96
C PRO A 63 -4.95 -11.55 15.15
N ASP A 64 -5.02 -12.12 16.34
CA ASP A 64 -4.53 -11.49 17.55
C ASP A 64 -3.09 -10.98 17.35
N ARG A 65 -2.80 -9.81 17.93
CA ARG A 65 -1.50 -9.13 17.84
C ARG A 65 -1.15 -8.58 16.43
N THR A 66 -2.12 -8.47 15.52
CA THR A 66 -1.93 -7.71 14.28
C THR A 66 -1.67 -6.24 14.60
N PRO A 67 -0.55 -5.64 14.14
CA PRO A 67 -0.26 -4.23 14.41
C PRO A 67 -1.36 -3.30 13.89
N VAL A 68 -1.68 -2.27 14.66
CA VAL A 68 -2.70 -1.26 14.30
C VAL A 68 -2.35 -0.55 12.99
N LYS A 69 -1.07 -0.34 12.71
CA LYS A 69 -0.55 0.29 11.49
C LYS A 69 0.70 -0.42 11.01
N MET A 70 0.72 -0.77 9.73
CA MET A 70 1.85 -1.40 9.06
C MET A 70 2.30 -0.56 7.88
N LEU A 71 3.61 -0.30 7.77
CA LEU A 71 4.18 0.41 6.63
C LEU A 71 4.02 -0.42 5.35
N ARG A 72 3.56 0.22 4.27
CA ARG A 72 3.34 -0.40 2.95
C ARG A 72 3.98 0.34 1.80
N GLY A 73 4.28 1.62 1.96
CA GLY A 73 4.96 2.39 0.93
C GLY A 73 5.71 3.55 1.53
N PHE A 74 6.85 3.88 0.95
CA PHE A 74 7.56 5.12 1.21
C PHE A 74 8.35 5.50 -0.03
N GLU A 75 8.55 6.80 -0.23
CA GLU A 75 9.32 7.32 -1.36
C GLU A 75 10.05 8.57 -0.90
N LYS A 76 11.32 8.75 -1.28
CA LYS A 76 12.04 9.99 -1.00
C LYS A 76 11.82 10.96 -2.15
N VAL A 77 11.17 12.09 -1.87
CA VAL A 77 10.88 13.13 -2.86
C VAL A 77 11.61 14.42 -2.52
N HIS A 78 12.18 15.07 -3.53
CA HIS A 78 12.84 16.37 -3.38
C HIS A 78 11.97 17.48 -3.97
N ILE A 79 11.62 18.48 -3.17
CA ILE A 79 10.64 19.52 -3.52
C ILE A 79 11.25 20.90 -3.27
N LYS A 80 11.28 21.74 -4.31
CA LYS A 80 11.69 23.16 -4.21
C LYS A 80 10.76 23.93 -3.27
N ALA A 81 11.25 25.03 -2.69
CA ALA A 81 10.44 25.93 -1.88
C ALA A 81 9.18 26.38 -2.63
N GLY A 82 8.02 26.36 -1.96
CA GLY A 82 6.72 26.73 -2.53
C GLY A 82 6.14 25.75 -3.56
N HIS A 83 6.86 24.69 -3.93
CA HIS A 83 6.40 23.71 -4.93
C HIS A 83 5.71 22.52 -4.26
N ARG A 84 5.06 21.73 -5.11
CA ARG A 84 4.33 20.53 -4.72
C ARG A 84 4.62 19.38 -5.67
N GLN A 85 4.57 18.16 -5.15
CA GLN A 85 4.66 16.93 -5.92
C GLN A 85 3.47 16.03 -5.61
N ILE A 86 3.12 15.20 -6.59
CA ILE A 86 2.13 14.15 -6.44
C ILE A 86 2.87 12.85 -6.17
N VAL A 87 2.56 12.20 -5.06
CA VAL A 87 3.08 10.88 -4.69
C VAL A 87 1.98 9.85 -4.90
N LYS A 88 2.34 8.71 -5.48
CA LYS A 88 1.43 7.60 -5.78
C LYS A 88 2.00 6.31 -5.20
N PHE A 89 1.19 5.61 -4.42
CA PHE A 89 1.49 4.26 -3.95
C PHE A 89 0.47 3.27 -4.48
N GLU A 90 0.95 2.12 -4.92
CA GLU A 90 0.13 0.99 -5.34
C GLU A 90 -0.02 0.02 -4.17
N ILE A 91 -1.24 -0.44 -3.93
CA ILE A 91 -1.58 -1.40 -2.89
C ILE A 91 -1.84 -2.73 -3.59
N THR A 92 -0.94 -3.69 -3.37
CA THR A 92 -1.09 -5.05 -3.87
C THR A 92 -2.01 -5.86 -2.97
N ARG A 93 -2.51 -7.00 -3.48
CA ARG A 93 -3.24 -7.98 -2.65
C ARG A 93 -2.46 -8.35 -1.40
N LYS A 94 -1.15 -8.60 -1.53
CA LYS A 94 -0.27 -8.97 -0.42
C LYS A 94 -0.25 -7.91 0.68
N ASP A 95 -0.29 -6.63 0.32
CA ASP A 95 -0.20 -5.52 1.27
C ASP A 95 -1.39 -5.47 2.24
N ILE A 96 -2.55 -5.93 1.78
CA ILE A 96 -3.79 -6.02 2.57
C ILE A 96 -4.16 -7.48 2.93
N SER A 97 -3.18 -8.39 2.88
CA SER A 97 -3.38 -9.77 3.30
C SER A 97 -2.58 -10.07 4.58
N PHE A 98 -3.13 -10.93 5.42
CA PHE A 98 -2.41 -11.56 6.52
C PHE A 98 -2.32 -13.07 6.29
N LYS A 99 -1.33 -13.71 6.91
CA LYS A 99 -1.15 -15.15 6.80
C LYS A 99 -2.09 -15.85 7.78
N ASN A 100 -3.04 -16.63 7.27
CA ASN A 100 -3.80 -17.58 8.07
C ASN A 100 -2.96 -18.87 8.26
N VAL A 101 -2.80 -19.33 9.49
CA VAL A 101 -2.04 -20.54 9.86
C VAL A 101 -2.95 -21.68 10.34
N VAL A 102 -4.26 -21.47 10.40
CA VAL A 102 -5.23 -22.52 10.72
C VAL A 102 -5.22 -23.54 9.59
N LYS A 103 -4.98 -24.81 9.96
CA LYS A 103 -4.99 -25.97 9.05
C LYS A 103 -6.40 -26.30 8.60
#